data_AF-A0ABD0NUK6-F1
#
_entry.id   AF-A0ABD0NUK6-F1
#
_cell.length_a   1.000
_cell.length_b   1.000
_cell.length_c   1.000
_cell.angle_alpha   90.00
_cell.angle_beta   90.00
_cell.angle_gamma   90.00
#
_symmetry.space_group_name_H-M   'P 1'
#
loop_
_entity.id
_entity.type
_entity.pdbx_description
1 polymer ?
#
loop_
_entity_poly.entity_id
_entity_poly.type
_entity_poly.pdbx_seq_one_letter_code
_entity_poly.pdbx_strand_id
1 'polypeptide(L)'
;HTVQKLKLQDISAITAKTLKVIPERIIDNYNKRQQPRFRLDPPGQAISTATQELLRLAEANPNGIATLDPVNDLHLKGVDVVEGVMRQRVLQDSLKDFHCIHSPTFTEQ
;
A
#
# COMPACT_ATOMS: atom_id res chain seq x y z
N HIS A 1 8.33 11.51 8.69
CA HIS A 1 8.51 10.72 7.45
C HIS A 1 9.71 9.81 7.64
N THR A 2 9.63 8.57 7.16
CA THR A 2 10.73 7.59 7.21
C THR A 2 10.89 6.99 5.82
N VAL A 3 12.11 6.64 5.44
CA VAL A 3 12.38 5.84 4.24
C VAL A 3 12.63 4.42 4.70
N GLN A 4 11.82 3.48 4.23
CA GLN A 4 11.92 2.08 4.59
C GLN A 4 12.16 1.25 3.33
N LYS A 5 13.09 0.29 3.41
CA LYS A 5 13.27 -0.72 2.38
C LYS A 5 12.33 -1.88 2.69
N LEU A 6 11.43 -2.17 1.75
CA LEU A 6 10.51 -3.30 1.84
C LEU A 6 11.05 -4.47 1.03
N LYS A 7 10.78 -5.69 1.51
CA LYS A 7 10.99 -6.94 0.77
C LYS A 7 9.73 -7.28 -0.02
N LEU A 8 9.85 -8.16 -1.00
CA LEU A 8 8.70 -8.62 -1.79
C LEU A 8 7.60 -9.23 -0.92
N GLN A 9 7.99 -9.99 0.11
CA GLN A 9 7.08 -10.61 1.08
C GLN A 9 6.32 -9.60 1.96
N ASP A 10 6.74 -8.34 2.00
CA ASP A 10 6.06 -7.29 2.76
C ASP A 10 4.92 -6.64 1.94
N ILE A 11 4.80 -6.98 0.64
CA ILE A 11 3.77 -6.46 -0.27
C ILE A 11 2.60 -7.44 -0.30
N SER A 12 1.45 -7.02 0.24
CA SER A 12 0.23 -7.86 0.26
C SER A 12 -0.66 -7.68 -0.97
N ALA A 13 -0.65 -6.51 -1.60
CA ALA A 13 -1.45 -6.22 -2.79
C ALA A 13 -0.88 -5.05 -3.60
N ILE A 14 -1.23 -5.01 -4.89
CA ILE A 14 -0.90 -3.92 -5.81
C ILE A 14 -2.20 -3.28 -6.29
N THR A 15 -2.32 -1.95 -6.20
CA THR A 15 -3.51 -1.25 -6.70
C THR A 15 -3.46 -1.01 -8.21
N ALA A 16 -4.63 -0.95 -8.86
CA ALA A 16 -4.76 -0.46 -10.23
C ALA A 16 -4.55 1.06 -10.37
N LYS A 17 -4.46 1.80 -9.26
CA LYS A 17 -4.26 3.27 -9.27
C LYS A 17 -2.78 3.62 -9.39
N THR A 18 -2.48 4.58 -10.26
CA THR A 18 -1.14 5.16 -10.40
C THR A 18 -1.15 6.59 -9.88
N LEU A 19 -0.22 6.91 -8.98
CA LEU A 19 -0.04 8.26 -8.45
C LEU A 19 0.99 9.03 -9.29
N LYS A 20 0.67 10.27 -9.66
CA LYS A 20 1.59 11.17 -10.35
C LYS A 20 2.43 11.93 -9.32
N VAL A 21 3.50 11.29 -8.86
CA VAL A 21 4.47 11.88 -7.92
C VAL A 21 5.87 11.88 -8.52
N ILE A 22 6.81 12.58 -7.88
CA ILE A 22 8.23 12.61 -8.27
C ILE A 22 9.04 11.99 -7.13
N PRO A 23 9.24 10.65 -7.13
CA PRO A 23 9.87 9.94 -6.02
C PRO A 23 11.28 10.44 -5.67
N GLU A 24 12.08 10.80 -6.68
CA GLU A 24 13.45 11.28 -6.50
C GLU A 24 13.48 12.55 -5.65
N ARG A 25 12.57 13.49 -5.93
CA ARG A 25 12.46 14.74 -5.15
C ARG A 25 11.98 14.51 -3.72
N ILE A 26 11.17 13.47 -3.49
CA ILE A 26 10.72 13.07 -2.15
C ILE A 26 11.91 12.52 -1.35
N ILE A 27 12.71 11.65 -1.97
CA ILE A 27 13.92 11.07 -1.36
C ILE A 27 14.98 12.16 -1.10
N ASP A 28 15.20 13.07 -2.04
CA ASP A 28 16.14 14.18 -1.87
C ASP A 28 15.72 15.10 -0.71
N ASN A 29 14.42 15.40 -0.59
CA ASN A 29 13.92 16.18 0.54
C ASN A 29 14.16 15.45 1.87
N TYR A 30 13.92 14.13 1.92
CA TYR A 30 14.23 13.31 3.09
C TYR A 30 15.71 13.40 3.48
N ASN A 31 16.60 13.17 2.51
CA ASN A 31 18.05 13.18 2.71
C ASN A 31 18.55 14.56 3.17
N LYS A 32 18.05 15.64 2.55
CA LYS A 32 18.39 17.01 2.95
C LYS A 32 18.02 17.26 4.42
N ARG A 33 16.83 16.83 4.84
CA ARG A 33 16.33 17.04 6.21
C ARG A 33 17.00 16.15 7.27
N GLN A 34 17.81 15.16 6.87
CA GLN A 34 18.71 14.45 7.81
C GLN A 34 19.85 15.35 8.32
N GLN A 35 20.22 16.39 7.57
CA GLN A 35 21.24 17.34 7.98
C GLN A 35 20.70 18.29 9.06
N PRO A 36 21.42 18.54 10.17
CA PRO A 36 20.92 19.34 11.29
C PRO A 36 20.38 20.72 10.87
N ARG A 37 21.06 21.38 9.93
CA ARG A 37 20.68 22.71 9.43
C ARG A 37 19.31 22.75 8.76
N PHE A 38 18.90 21.67 8.08
CA PHE A 38 17.66 21.63 7.28
C PHE A 38 16.56 20.82 7.95
N ARG A 39 16.77 20.32 9.18
CA ARG A 39 15.80 19.46 9.88
C ARG A 39 14.42 20.13 10.00
N LEU A 40 14.41 21.43 10.28
CA LEU A 40 13.22 22.25 10.46
C LEU A 40 12.74 22.95 9.18
N ASP A 41 13.39 22.71 8.03
CA ASP A 41 12.90 23.23 6.76
C ASP A 41 11.47 22.70 6.51
N PRO A 42 10.57 23.53 5.96
CA PRO A 42 9.26 23.04 5.55
C PRO A 42 9.40 21.93 4.49
N PRO A 43 8.41 21.03 4.38
CA PRO A 43 8.39 20.03 3.33
C PRO A 43 8.38 20.71 1.95
N GLY A 44 9.18 20.18 1.01
CA GLY A 44 9.20 20.70 -0.35
C GLY A 44 7.91 20.41 -1.10
N GLN A 45 7.66 21.13 -2.20
CA GLN A 45 6.44 21.00 -3.01
C GLN A 45 6.11 19.54 -3.40
N ALA A 46 7.13 18.73 -3.76
CA ALA A 46 6.93 17.33 -4.12
C ALA A 46 6.31 16.50 -2.97
N ILE A 47 6.67 16.80 -1.72
CA ILE A 47 6.07 16.17 -0.53
C ILE A 47 4.62 16.62 -0.40
N SER A 48 4.35 17.92 -0.51
CA SER A 48 3.00 18.46 -0.40
C SER A 48 2.06 17.87 -1.45
N THR A 49 2.51 17.77 -2.71
CA THR A 49 1.74 17.15 -3.80
C THR A 49 1.50 15.66 -3.54
N ALA A 50 2.51 14.91 -3.11
CA ALA A 50 2.34 13.49 -2.80
C ALA A 50 1.35 13.27 -1.66
N THR A 51 1.43 14.07 -0.59
CA THR A 51 0.48 14.02 0.53
C THR A 51 -0.95 14.33 0.08
N GLN A 52 -1.14 15.35 -0.75
CA GLN A 52 -2.46 15.70 -1.29
C GLN A 52 -3.04 14.61 -2.18
N GLU A 53 -2.24 14.01 -3.06
CA GLU A 53 -2.68 12.90 -3.91
C GLU A 53 -3.02 11.65 -3.09
N LEU A 54 -2.25 11.34 -2.05
CA LEU A 54 -2.56 10.25 -1.12
C LEU A 54 -3.85 10.51 -0.35
N LEU A 55 -4.06 11.74 0.13
CA LEU A 55 -5.29 12.13 0.82
C LEU A 55 -6.50 11.98 -0.11
N ARG A 56 -6.41 12.55 -1.32
CA ARG A 56 -7.46 12.45 -2.34
C ARG A 56 -7.76 11.00 -2.70
N LEU A 57 -6.74 10.14 -2.77
CA LEU A 57 -6.92 8.71 -3.03
C LEU A 57 -7.67 8.02 -1.89
N ALA A 58 -7.33 8.32 -0.63
CA ALA A 58 -8.02 7.76 0.54
C ALA A 58 -9.48 8.22 0.61
N GLU A 59 -9.75 9.52 0.44
CA GLU A 59 -11.09 10.09 0.48
C GLU A 59 -12.00 9.56 -0.64
N ALA A 60 -11.44 9.31 -1.82
CA ALA A 60 -12.19 8.75 -2.94
C ALA A 60 -12.51 7.24 -2.79
N ASN A 61 -11.89 6.54 -1.84
CA ASN A 61 -11.99 5.08 -1.68
C ASN A 61 -12.23 4.71 -0.20
N PRO A 62 -13.37 5.13 0.41
CA PRO A 62 -13.63 4.92 1.84
C PRO A 62 -13.73 3.45 2.24
N ASN A 63 -14.08 2.57 1.30
CA ASN A 63 -14.20 1.12 1.53
C ASN A 63 -12.92 0.35 1.12
N GLY A 64 -11.82 1.05 0.89
CA GLY A 64 -10.58 0.48 0.40
C GLY A 64 -10.39 0.64 -1.11
N ILE A 65 -9.14 0.48 -1.54
CA ILE A 65 -8.71 0.73 -2.93
C ILE A 65 -8.70 -0.60 -3.68
N ALA A 66 -9.24 -0.61 -4.90
CA ALA A 66 -9.20 -1.76 -5.78
C ALA A 66 -7.76 -2.21 -6.08
N THR A 67 -7.54 -3.51 -5.99
CA THR A 67 -6.27 -4.19 -6.24
C THR A 67 -6.31 -4.93 -7.58
N LEU A 68 -5.16 -5.10 -8.22
CA LEU A 68 -5.01 -5.87 -9.44
C LEU A 68 -5.14 -7.36 -9.14
N ASP A 69 -5.88 -8.08 -9.98
CA ASP A 69 -5.94 -9.53 -10.01
C ASP A 69 -4.76 -10.07 -10.85
N PRO A 70 -3.86 -10.87 -10.27
CA PRO A 70 -2.70 -11.38 -11.00
C PRO A 70 -3.05 -12.20 -12.25
N VAL A 71 -4.17 -12.91 -12.25
CA VAL A 71 -4.58 -13.79 -13.35
C VAL A 71 -5.44 -13.03 -14.35
N ASN A 72 -6.39 -12.23 -13.87
CA ASN A 72 -7.38 -11.58 -14.72
C ASN A 72 -6.88 -10.24 -15.29
N ASP A 73 -6.17 -9.43 -14.50
CA ASP A 73 -5.70 -8.10 -14.93
C ASP A 73 -4.27 -8.14 -15.49
N LEU A 74 -3.39 -8.90 -14.84
CA LEU A 74 -1.97 -9.01 -15.25
C LEU A 74 -1.71 -10.19 -16.20
N HIS A 75 -2.71 -11.05 -16.42
CA HIS A 75 -2.63 -12.22 -17.29
C HIS A 75 -1.48 -13.18 -16.95
N LEU A 76 -1.12 -13.30 -15.65
CA LEU A 76 -0.12 -14.24 -15.17
C LEU A 76 -0.73 -15.65 -15.10
N LYS A 77 -0.31 -16.52 -16.01
CA LYS A 77 -0.87 -17.88 -16.18
C LYS A 77 0.04 -19.00 -15.63
N GLY A 78 1.03 -18.65 -14.81
CA GLY A 78 1.85 -19.62 -14.11
C GLY A 78 0.98 -20.49 -13.20
N VAL A 79 1.23 -21.80 -13.18
CA VAL A 79 0.41 -22.74 -12.40
C VAL A 79 0.44 -22.38 -10.91
N ASP A 80 1.62 -22.08 -10.39
CA ASP A 80 1.87 -21.60 -9.04
C ASP A 80 1.10 -20.31 -8.70
N VAL A 81 1.07 -19.36 -9.62
CA VAL A 81 0.34 -18.09 -9.45
C VAL A 81 -1.17 -18.34 -9.42
N VAL A 82 -1.69 -19.12 -10.36
CA VAL A 82 -3.12 -19.42 -10.45
C VAL A 82 -3.59 -20.19 -9.21
N GLU A 83 -2.87 -21.22 -8.80
CA GLU A 83 -3.16 -21.98 -7.57
C GLU A 83 -3.12 -21.08 -6.33
N GLY A 84 -2.11 -20.22 -6.22
CA GLY A 84 -1.97 -19.25 -5.13
C GLY A 84 -3.17 -18.30 -5.04
N VAL A 85 -3.57 -17.72 -6.17
CA VAL A 85 -4.73 -16.79 -6.24
C VAL A 85 -6.04 -17.51 -5.91
N MET A 86 -6.25 -18.72 -6.42
CA MET A 86 -7.44 -19.51 -6.09
C MET A 86 -7.50 -19.85 -4.60
N ARG A 87 -6.38 -20.29 -4.02
CA ARG A 87 -6.28 -20.58 -2.59
C ARG A 87 -6.54 -19.33 -1.74
N GLN A 88 -5.97 -18.19 -2.11
CA GLN A 88 -6.19 -16.92 -1.42
C GLN A 88 -7.68 -16.55 -1.42
N ARG A 89 -8.37 -16.67 -2.57
CA ARG A 89 -9.81 -16.36 -2.66
C ARG A 89 -10.64 -17.27 -1.75
N VAL A 90 -10.37 -18.57 -1.76
CA VAL A 90 -11.06 -19.52 -0.87
C VAL A 90 -10.85 -19.14 0.60
N LEU A 91 -9.60 -18.88 1.01
CA LEU A 91 -9.30 -18.49 2.40
C LEU A 91 -10.00 -17.18 2.80
N GLN A 92 -10.02 -16.19 1.89
CA GLN A 92 -10.66 -14.92 2.14
C GLN A 92 -12.19 -15.04 2.27
N ASP A 93 -12.81 -15.92 1.48
CA ASP A 93 -14.23 -16.19 1.60
C ASP A 93 -14.55 -16.95 2.90
N SER A 94 -13.75 -17.96 3.25
CA SER A 94 -13.92 -18.69 4.51
C SER A 94 -13.74 -17.80 5.74
N LEU A 95 -12.90 -16.75 5.69
CA LEU A 95 -12.71 -15.82 6.81
C LEU A 95 -14.01 -15.17 7.28
N LYS A 96 -14.99 -14.97 6.40
CA LYS A 96 -16.29 -14.36 6.72
C LYS A 96 -17.13 -15.22 7.67
N ASP A 97 -16.88 -16.53 7.69
CA ASP A 97 -17.65 -17.48 8.50
C ASP A 97 -17.09 -17.61 9.93
N PHE A 98 -15.91 -17.06 10.19
CA PHE A 98 -15.31 -17.07 11.52
C PHE A 98 -15.94 -15.98 12.40
N HIS A 99 -16.36 -16.33 13.60
CA HIS A 99 -16.97 -15.38 14.52
C HIS A 99 -15.92 -14.62 15.37
N CYS A 100 -14.67 -15.09 15.39
CA CYS A 100 -13.59 -14.47 16.17
C CYS A 100 -13.17 -13.10 15.61
N ILE A 101 -13.28 -12.88 14.29
CA ILE A 101 -12.98 -11.58 13.65
C ILE A 101 -13.96 -10.46 14.05
N HIS A 102 -15.08 -10.82 14.68
CA HIS A 102 -16.05 -9.88 15.25
C HIS A 102 -15.87 -9.67 16.76
N SER A 103 -14.90 -10.36 17.38
CA SER A 103 -14.58 -10.16 18.79
C SER A 103 -14.01 -8.75 19.00
N PRO A 104 -14.50 -8.00 19.99
CA PRO A 104 -13.93 -6.70 20.34
C PRO A 104 -12.47 -6.79 20.82
N THR A 105 -12.00 -7.99 21.20
CA THR A 105 -10.60 -8.24 21.62
C THR A 105 -9.74 -8.87 20.52
N PHE A 106 -10.23 -8.96 19.26
CA PHE A 106 -9.52 -9.65 18.18
C PHE A 106 -8.09 -9.12 17.95
N THR A 107 -7.85 -7.82 18.17
CA THR A 107 -6.52 -7.19 18.03
C THR A 107 -5.55 -7.54 19.17
N GLU A 108 -6.06 -8.05 20.30
CA GLU A 108 -5.29 -8.38 21.51
C GLU A 108 -4.97 -9.87 21.64
N GLN A 109 -5.54 -10.72 20.77
CA GLN A 109 -5.30 -12.17 20.70
C GLN A 109 -4.16 -12.51 19.73
#